data_AF-A0A1F5P2S0-F1
#
_entry.id   AF-A0A1F5P2S0-F1
#
_cell.length_a   1.000
_cell.length_b   1.000
_cell.length_c   1.000
_cell.angle_alpha   90.00
_cell.angle_beta   90.00
_cell.angle_gamma   90.00
#
_symmetry.space_group_name_H-M   'P 1'
#
loop_
_entity.id
_entity.type
_entity.pdbx_description
1 polymer ?
#
loop_
_entity_poly.entity_id
_entity_poly.type
_entity_poly.pdbx_seq_one_letter_code
_entity_poly.pdbx_strand_id
1 'polypeptide(L)'
;MNQSANELKNQPTIKLKKGFTLIEFLVYITILSAMSLIVGGSFLSLSQGRARAESRAEVNSAIRVVMDRIKDDLKNATYIYVPSVGTNATGMIVVVNTDTITYDRVAADNTVRRQVNTDAAVVITPANVKFTALNFEYFQNVSIPLLKIASSIKVEITAAYNSTDPSRTYTQIKRSTFPLGRLFSIVRPAGSGPGAGGLPLPDSELDQIEPAGDPINPGRVGGPNNIGDEVELIDPQNPIR
;
A
#
# COMPACT_ATOMS: atom_id res chain seq x y z
N MET A 1 88.98 12.66 66.24
CA MET A 1 88.90 12.12 64.87
C MET A 1 87.76 11.11 64.82
N ASN A 2 86.51 11.49 64.53
CA ASN A 2 85.37 10.55 64.37
C ASN A 2 84.15 11.23 63.69
N GLN A 3 84.36 12.13 62.71
CA GLN A 3 83.26 12.84 62.02
C GLN A 3 83.11 12.50 60.52
N SER A 4 83.94 11.62 59.95
CA SER A 4 83.96 11.39 58.49
C SER A 4 83.07 10.27 57.98
N ALA A 5 82.26 9.62 58.82
CA ALA A 5 81.52 8.40 58.43
C ALA A 5 80.02 8.60 58.10
N ASN A 6 79.44 9.79 58.33
CA ASN A 6 77.99 9.98 58.23
C ASN A 6 77.48 10.66 56.94
N GLU A 7 78.35 11.06 56.00
CA GLU A 7 77.91 11.81 54.80
C GLU A 7 77.55 10.94 53.57
N LEU A 8 77.75 9.63 53.58
CA LEU A 8 77.58 8.82 52.37
C LEU A 8 76.16 8.24 52.14
N LYS A 9 75.15 8.61 52.94
CA LYS A 9 73.84 7.91 52.92
C LYS A 9 72.74 8.54 52.06
N ASN A 10 72.99 9.66 51.37
CA ASN A 10 71.97 10.35 50.57
C ASN A 10 72.32 10.38 49.07
N GLN A 11 72.53 9.22 48.46
CA GLN A 11 72.53 9.13 47.00
C GLN A 11 71.11 8.90 46.48
N PRO A 12 70.60 9.74 45.55
CA PRO A 12 69.27 9.58 44.98
C PRO A 12 69.20 8.25 44.22
N THR A 13 68.37 7.34 44.72
CA THR A 13 68.11 6.06 44.05
C THR A 13 67.27 6.31 42.81
N ILE A 14 67.89 6.24 41.64
CA ILE A 14 67.21 6.32 40.36
C ILE A 14 66.32 5.08 40.22
N LYS A 15 65.01 5.25 40.46
CA LYS A 15 64.02 4.21 40.20
C LYS A 15 63.88 4.02 38.70
N LEU A 16 64.46 2.94 38.17
CA LEU A 16 64.23 2.52 36.78
C LEU A 16 62.73 2.21 36.61
N LYS A 17 62.04 3.02 35.80
CA LYS A 17 60.66 2.73 35.41
C LYS A 17 60.69 1.48 34.52
N LYS A 18 59.85 0.49 34.84
CA LYS A 18 59.70 -0.70 33.99
C LYS A 18 59.26 -0.23 32.60
N GLY A 19 60.10 -0.50 31.60
CA GLY A 19 59.79 -0.20 30.21
C GLY A 19 58.67 -1.09 29.70
N PHE A 20 57.90 -0.56 28.75
CA PHE A 20 56.85 -1.29 28.08
C PHE A 20 57.44 -2.40 27.20
N THR A 21 56.89 -3.61 27.26
CA THR A 21 57.44 -4.73 26.49
C THR A 21 56.89 -4.71 25.06
N LEU A 22 57.70 -5.11 24.08
CA LEU A 22 57.28 -5.19 22.67
C LEU A 22 56.07 -6.13 22.48
N ILE A 23 56.02 -7.22 23.26
CA ILE A 23 54.93 -8.18 23.20
C ILE A 23 53.60 -7.58 23.70
N GLU A 24 53.65 -6.75 24.75
CA GLU A 24 52.48 -6.05 25.28
C GLU A 24 51.92 -5.05 24.25
N PHE A 25 52.80 -4.37 23.50
CA PHE A 25 52.39 -3.52 22.38
C PHE A 25 51.62 -4.29 21.31
N LEU A 26 52.15 -5.45 20.90
CA LEU A 26 51.58 -6.26 19.84
C LEU A 26 50.20 -6.80 20.22
N VAL A 27 50.05 -7.23 21.47
CA VAL A 27 48.76 -7.68 22.01
C VAL A 27 47.73 -6.54 21.98
N TYR A 28 48.12 -5.32 22.36
CA TYR A 28 47.19 -4.17 22.30
C TYR A 28 46.77 -3.79 20.88
N ILE A 29 47.70 -3.77 19.91
CA ILE A 29 47.35 -3.50 18.51
C ILE A 29 46.40 -4.57 17.96
N THR A 30 46.63 -5.84 18.32
CA THR A 30 45.76 -6.95 17.90
C THR A 30 44.34 -6.77 18.45
N ILE A 31 44.21 -6.53 19.75
CA ILE A 31 42.90 -6.29 20.39
C ILE A 31 42.22 -5.07 19.78
N LEU A 32 42.97 -3.98 19.57
CA LEU A 32 42.45 -2.75 18.98
C LEU A 32 41.94 -2.96 17.54
N SER A 33 42.66 -3.73 16.73
CA SER A 33 42.23 -4.06 15.37
C SER A 33 40.94 -4.90 15.36
N ALA A 34 40.84 -5.89 16.26
CA ALA A 34 39.65 -6.72 16.37
C ALA A 34 38.43 -5.89 16.80
N MET A 35 38.60 -5.01 17.80
CA MET A 35 37.55 -4.09 18.23
C MET A 35 37.10 -3.14 17.11
N SER A 36 38.05 -2.62 16.33
CA SER A 36 37.76 -1.71 15.22
C SER A 36 36.89 -2.37 14.13
N LEU A 37 37.14 -3.66 13.83
CA LEU A 37 36.31 -4.41 12.87
C LEU A 37 34.87 -4.57 13.35
N ILE A 38 34.67 -4.85 14.65
CA ILE A 38 33.33 -5.01 15.24
C ILE A 38 32.54 -3.69 15.17
N VAL A 39 33.19 -2.57 15.54
CA VAL A 39 32.56 -1.24 15.49
C VAL A 39 32.28 -0.83 14.04
N GLY A 40 33.23 -1.05 13.13
CA GLY A 40 33.07 -0.76 11.71
C GLY A 40 31.90 -1.54 11.07
N GLY A 41 31.81 -2.85 11.35
CA GLY A 41 30.71 -3.68 10.87
C GLY A 41 29.35 -3.23 11.41
N SER A 42 29.29 -2.85 12.69
CA SER A 42 28.07 -2.33 13.32
C SER A 42 27.61 -1.01 12.67
N PHE A 43 28.55 -0.12 12.35
CA PHE A 43 28.26 1.15 11.68
C PHE A 43 27.70 0.95 10.26
N LEU A 44 28.29 0.03 9.48
CA LEU A 44 27.80 -0.32 8.14
C LEU A 44 26.38 -0.88 8.18
N SER A 45 26.11 -1.80 9.12
CA SER A 45 24.78 -2.36 9.32
C SER A 45 23.74 -1.29 9.68
N LEU A 46 24.09 -0.37 10.60
CA LEU A 46 23.21 0.73 10.98
C LEU A 46 22.94 1.69 9.81
N SER A 47 23.96 1.99 9.00
CA SER A 47 23.83 2.84 7.83
C SER A 47 22.86 2.25 6.80
N GLN A 48 22.98 0.95 6.50
CA GLN A 48 22.05 0.25 5.61
C GLN A 48 20.63 0.20 6.18
N GLY A 49 20.48 -0.01 7.48
CA GLY A 49 19.19 0.03 8.16
C GLY A 49 18.47 1.38 7.99
N ARG A 50 19.21 2.48 8.12
CA ARG A 50 18.67 3.84 7.90
C ARG A 50 18.22 4.05 6.45
N ALA A 51 19.03 3.64 5.47
CA ALA A 51 18.68 3.78 4.05
C ALA A 51 17.40 3.01 3.67
N ARG A 52 17.20 1.81 4.23
CA ARG A 52 15.96 1.04 4.07
C ARG A 52 14.75 1.70 4.72
N ALA A 53 14.93 2.22 5.94
CA ALA A 53 13.86 2.90 6.66
C ALA A 53 13.38 4.16 5.92
N GLU A 54 14.32 4.95 5.39
CA GLU A 54 14.03 6.13 4.56
C GLU A 54 13.27 5.75 3.28
N SER A 55 13.77 4.75 2.54
CA SER A 55 13.13 4.27 1.30
C SER A 55 11.69 3.78 1.56
N ARG A 56 11.48 3.09 2.68
CA ARG A 56 10.14 2.65 3.13
C ARG A 56 9.25 3.84 3.48
N ALA A 57 9.75 4.80 4.24
CA ALA A 57 8.98 5.98 4.64
C ALA A 57 8.51 6.77 3.42
N GLU A 58 9.40 6.94 2.42
CA GLU A 58 9.11 7.65 1.20
C GLU A 58 8.01 6.97 0.36
N VAL A 59 8.14 5.66 0.13
CA VAL A 59 7.12 4.89 -0.61
C VAL A 59 5.77 4.94 0.09
N ASN A 60 5.74 4.78 1.42
CA ASN A 60 4.50 4.87 2.19
C ASN A 60 3.87 6.27 2.12
N SER A 61 4.68 7.32 2.20
CA SER A 61 4.23 8.70 2.08
C SER A 61 3.65 8.98 0.69
N ALA A 62 4.36 8.56 -0.37
CA ALA A 62 3.90 8.70 -1.75
C ALA A 62 2.57 7.98 -2.01
N ILE A 63 2.44 6.72 -1.58
CA ILE A 63 1.18 5.96 -1.69
C ILE A 63 0.07 6.69 -0.95
N ARG A 64 0.34 7.18 0.27
CA ARG A 64 -0.65 7.90 1.08
C ARG A 64 -1.12 9.16 0.37
N VAL A 65 -0.23 9.98 -0.18
CA VAL A 65 -0.60 11.20 -0.90
C VAL A 65 -1.51 10.88 -2.08
N VAL A 66 -1.18 9.87 -2.90
CA VAL A 66 -2.03 9.46 -4.03
C VAL A 66 -3.39 8.96 -3.55
N MET A 67 -3.41 8.10 -2.53
CA MET A 67 -4.65 7.55 -1.97
C MET A 67 -5.55 8.63 -1.34
N ASP A 68 -4.97 9.59 -0.63
CA ASP A 68 -5.71 10.69 -0.01
C ASP A 68 -6.34 11.59 -1.10
N ARG A 69 -5.62 11.87 -2.19
CA ARG A 69 -6.17 12.62 -3.34
C ARG A 69 -7.32 11.87 -4.02
N ILE A 70 -7.14 10.59 -4.32
CA ILE A 70 -8.18 9.75 -4.92
C ILE A 70 -9.41 9.69 -4.00
N LYS A 71 -9.19 9.50 -2.69
CA LYS A 71 -10.25 9.46 -1.69
C LYS A 71 -11.05 10.77 -1.63
N ASP A 72 -10.37 11.90 -1.66
CA ASP A 72 -11.04 13.21 -1.60
C ASP A 72 -11.86 13.50 -2.86
N ASP A 73 -11.37 13.11 -4.04
CA ASP A 73 -12.15 13.20 -5.27
C ASP A 73 -13.35 12.22 -5.26
N LEU A 74 -13.15 10.98 -4.82
CA LEU A 74 -14.22 9.97 -4.72
C LEU A 74 -15.32 10.35 -3.72
N LYS A 75 -14.97 11.04 -2.63
CA LYS A 75 -15.94 11.55 -1.66
C LYS A 75 -16.87 12.60 -2.26
N ASN A 76 -16.35 13.42 -3.16
CA ASN A 76 -17.09 14.50 -3.82
C ASN A 76 -17.60 14.09 -5.22
N ALA A 77 -17.38 12.84 -5.61
CA ALA A 77 -17.82 12.31 -6.87
C ALA A 77 -19.35 12.37 -6.97
N THR A 78 -19.84 12.77 -8.13
CA THR A 78 -21.25 12.66 -8.52
C THR A 78 -21.45 11.45 -9.43
N TYR A 79 -20.45 11.10 -10.24
CA TYR A 79 -20.53 9.99 -11.19
C TYR A 79 -19.15 9.38 -11.44
N ILE A 80 -19.08 8.08 -11.72
CA ILE A 80 -17.85 7.36 -12.12
C ILE A 80 -18.08 6.73 -13.49
N TYR A 81 -17.29 7.14 -14.48
CA TYR A 81 -17.31 6.59 -15.85
C TYR A 81 -16.46 5.34 -15.98
N VAL A 82 -15.27 5.36 -15.38
CA VAL A 82 -14.29 4.28 -15.46
C VAL A 82 -13.72 4.04 -14.07
N PRO A 83 -13.66 2.79 -13.58
CA PRO A 83 -14.21 1.58 -14.20
C PRO A 83 -15.75 1.54 -14.17
N SER A 84 -16.35 0.76 -15.08
CA SER A 84 -17.77 0.43 -15.00
C SER A 84 -18.02 -0.62 -13.90
N VAL A 85 -19.26 -0.72 -13.43
CA VAL A 85 -19.64 -1.64 -12.34
C VAL A 85 -19.24 -3.07 -12.68
N GLY A 86 -18.54 -3.74 -11.76
CA GLY A 86 -18.06 -5.11 -11.89
C GLY A 86 -16.82 -5.28 -12.76
N THR A 87 -16.18 -4.19 -13.20
CA THR A 87 -14.98 -4.25 -14.04
C THR A 87 -13.74 -3.67 -13.36
N ASN A 88 -12.58 -4.10 -13.85
CA ASN A 88 -11.28 -3.57 -13.46
C ASN A 88 -10.74 -2.62 -14.55
N ALA A 89 -10.08 -1.54 -14.14
CA ALA A 89 -9.40 -0.61 -15.04
C ALA A 89 -8.07 -0.14 -14.46
N THR A 90 -7.11 0.21 -15.32
CA THR A 90 -5.80 0.77 -14.93
C THR A 90 -5.80 2.30 -14.80
N GLY A 91 -6.94 2.92 -15.06
CA GLY A 91 -7.21 4.34 -14.88
C GLY A 91 -8.62 4.54 -14.34
N MET A 92 -8.91 5.74 -13.86
CA MET A 92 -10.21 6.11 -13.32
C MET A 92 -10.65 7.44 -13.91
N ILE A 93 -11.92 7.53 -14.30
CA ILE A 93 -12.54 8.77 -14.75
C ILE A 93 -13.75 9.01 -13.85
N VAL A 94 -13.71 10.12 -13.12
CA VAL A 94 -14.73 10.50 -12.13
C VAL A 94 -15.19 11.93 -12.40
N VAL A 95 -16.47 12.20 -12.21
CA VAL A 95 -17.03 13.55 -12.26
C VAL A 95 -17.22 14.06 -10.85
N VAL A 96 -16.60 15.18 -10.53
CA VAL A 96 -16.76 15.89 -9.26
C VAL A 96 -17.39 17.24 -9.58
N ASN A 97 -18.65 17.43 -9.18
CA ASN A 97 -19.48 18.56 -9.60
C ASN A 97 -19.61 18.64 -11.13
N THR A 98 -18.95 19.59 -11.78
CA THR A 98 -18.90 19.77 -13.24
C THR A 98 -17.57 19.34 -13.85
N ASP A 99 -16.58 19.01 -13.02
CA ASP A 99 -15.23 18.71 -13.48
C ASP A 99 -15.05 17.21 -13.70
N THR A 100 -14.50 16.85 -14.86
CA THR A 100 -14.08 15.47 -15.16
C THR A 100 -12.64 15.28 -14.73
N ILE A 101 -12.41 14.45 -13.73
CA ILE A 101 -11.08 14.14 -13.22
C ILE A 101 -10.66 12.77 -13.75
N THR A 102 -9.49 12.73 -14.38
CA THR A 102 -8.88 11.49 -14.87
C THR A 102 -7.63 11.17 -14.07
N TYR A 103 -7.54 9.92 -13.63
CA TYR A 103 -6.35 9.33 -13.02
C TYR A 103 -5.79 8.26 -13.93
N ASP A 104 -4.51 8.33 -14.23
CA ASP A 104 -3.81 7.35 -15.04
C ASP A 104 -2.37 7.14 -14.56
N ARG A 105 -1.83 5.94 -14.84
CA ARG A 105 -0.43 5.62 -14.63
C ARG A 105 0.31 5.68 -15.96
N VAL A 106 1.32 6.54 -16.05
CA VAL A 106 2.20 6.62 -17.22
C VAL A 106 3.24 5.51 -17.13
N ALA A 107 3.18 4.57 -18.07
CA ALA A 107 4.10 3.43 -18.06
C ALA A 107 5.57 3.82 -18.33
N ALA A 108 5.81 4.85 -19.16
CA ALA A 108 7.16 5.31 -19.49
C ALA A 108 7.92 5.81 -18.24
N ASP A 109 7.25 6.62 -17.42
CA ASP A 109 7.89 7.29 -16.28
C ASP A 109 7.56 6.63 -14.94
N ASN A 110 6.63 5.65 -14.92
CA ASN A 110 6.08 5.04 -13.70
C ASN A 110 5.53 6.07 -12.72
N THR A 111 4.85 7.09 -13.24
CA THR A 111 4.22 8.14 -12.43
C THR A 111 2.70 8.02 -12.49
N VAL A 112 2.02 8.52 -11.46
CA VAL A 112 0.57 8.69 -11.48
C VAL A 112 0.28 10.16 -11.75
N ARG A 113 -0.64 10.41 -12.68
CA ARG A 113 -1.10 11.76 -13.01
C ARG A 113 -2.55 11.93 -12.64
N ARG A 114 -2.90 13.19 -12.40
CA ARG A 114 -4.27 13.67 -12.23
C ARG A 114 -4.50 14.76 -13.27
N GLN A 115 -5.53 14.59 -14.09
CA GLN A 115 -5.95 15.57 -15.08
C GLN A 115 -7.34 16.07 -14.72
N VAL A 116 -7.57 17.38 -14.82
CA VAL A 116 -8.89 17.99 -14.62
C VAL A 116 -9.37 18.53 -15.95
N ASN A 117 -10.56 18.10 -16.38
CA ASN A 117 -11.15 18.46 -17.66
C ASN A 117 -10.16 18.23 -18.82
N THR A 118 -9.83 19.32 -19.53
CA THR A 118 -8.89 19.32 -20.66
C THR A 118 -7.56 19.95 -20.30
N ASP A 119 -7.33 20.27 -19.02
CA ASP A 119 -6.08 20.86 -18.54
C ASP A 119 -4.91 19.89 -18.71
N ALA A 120 -3.70 20.43 -18.62
CA ALA A 120 -2.49 19.61 -18.63
C ALA A 120 -2.49 18.65 -17.42
N ALA A 121 -2.21 17.37 -17.68
CA ALA A 121 -2.13 16.36 -16.63
C ALA A 121 -0.98 16.70 -15.66
N VAL A 122 -1.28 16.71 -14.36
CA VAL A 122 -0.32 17.01 -13.29
C VAL A 122 0.16 15.72 -12.66
N VAL A 123 1.48 15.54 -12.58
CA VAL A 123 2.08 14.41 -11.86
C VAL A 123 1.87 14.60 -10.36
N ILE A 124 1.29 13.59 -9.69
CA ILE A 124 1.01 13.63 -8.24
C ILE A 124 1.96 12.75 -7.42
N THR A 125 2.93 12.13 -8.08
CA THR A 125 3.91 11.21 -7.47
C THR A 125 5.29 11.86 -7.40
N PRO A 126 6.06 11.64 -6.32
CA PRO A 126 7.42 12.15 -6.23
C PRO A 126 8.36 11.35 -7.14
N ALA A 127 9.44 11.98 -7.63
CA ALA A 127 10.36 11.39 -8.62
C ALA A 127 11.20 10.21 -8.10
N ASN A 128 11.32 10.06 -6.78
CA ASN A 128 12.04 9.00 -6.09
C ASN A 128 11.19 7.74 -5.88
N VAL A 129 9.91 7.71 -6.29
CA VAL A 129 9.03 6.55 -6.17
C VAL A 129 8.42 6.21 -7.54
N LYS A 130 8.54 4.96 -7.95
CA LYS A 130 7.94 4.40 -9.16
C LYS A 130 6.64 3.68 -8.83
N PHE A 131 5.57 4.04 -9.50
CA PHE A 131 4.28 3.38 -9.43
C PHE A 131 4.18 2.38 -10.58
N THR A 132 4.29 1.09 -10.27
CA THR A 132 4.34 0.01 -11.26
C THR A 132 2.97 -0.61 -11.53
N ALA A 133 1.98 -0.41 -10.65
CA ALA A 133 0.59 -0.78 -10.90
C ALA A 133 -0.37 0.21 -10.25
N LEU A 134 -1.46 0.47 -10.95
CA LEU A 134 -2.59 1.25 -10.47
C LEU A 134 -3.84 0.58 -11.04
N ASN A 135 -4.66 -0.01 -10.18
CA ASN A 135 -5.87 -0.73 -10.57
C ASN A 135 -7.07 -0.20 -9.77
N PHE A 136 -8.18 -0.05 -10.46
CA PHE A 136 -9.47 0.37 -9.91
C PHE A 136 -10.51 -0.69 -10.19
N GLU A 137 -11.37 -0.97 -9.21
CA GLU A 137 -12.51 -1.88 -9.35
C GLU A 137 -13.77 -1.26 -8.76
N TYR A 138 -14.87 -1.27 -9.51
CA TYR A 138 -16.16 -0.74 -9.04
C TYR A 138 -17.11 -1.85 -8.60
N PHE A 139 -17.52 -1.83 -7.33
CA PHE A 139 -18.53 -2.71 -6.77
C PHE A 139 -19.86 -1.99 -6.53
N GLN A 140 -20.96 -2.68 -6.82
CA GLN A 140 -22.29 -2.32 -6.36
C GLN A 140 -22.90 -3.53 -5.64
N ASN A 141 -23.44 -3.27 -4.46
CA ASN A 141 -24.21 -4.24 -3.69
C ASN A 141 -25.66 -3.74 -3.59
N VAL A 142 -26.59 -4.53 -4.15
CA VAL A 142 -28.02 -4.22 -4.14
C VAL A 142 -28.71 -5.07 -3.07
N SER A 143 -29.21 -4.41 -2.04
CA SER A 143 -30.06 -5.05 -1.03
C SER A 143 -31.52 -4.97 -1.46
N ILE A 144 -32.07 -6.08 -1.97
CA ILE A 144 -33.46 -6.18 -2.44
C ILE A 144 -34.49 -5.89 -1.33
N PRO A 145 -34.33 -6.40 -0.08
CA PRO A 145 -35.32 -6.15 0.96
C PRO A 145 -35.43 -4.68 1.37
N LEU A 146 -34.36 -3.91 1.18
CA LEU A 146 -34.30 -2.49 1.54
C LEU A 146 -34.37 -1.56 0.33
N LEU A 147 -34.32 -2.11 -0.89
CA LEU A 147 -34.11 -1.39 -2.15
C LEU A 147 -32.98 -0.35 -2.04
N LYS A 148 -31.90 -0.72 -1.33
CA LYS A 148 -30.72 0.13 -1.12
C LYS A 148 -29.57 -0.37 -1.96
N ILE A 149 -28.90 0.55 -2.65
CA ILE A 149 -27.67 0.28 -3.39
C ILE A 149 -26.51 0.88 -2.61
N ALA A 150 -25.53 0.04 -2.26
CA ALA A 150 -24.26 0.47 -1.70
C ALA A 150 -23.20 0.35 -2.80
N SER A 151 -22.49 1.43 -3.08
CA SER A 151 -21.44 1.50 -4.11
C SER A 151 -20.08 1.68 -3.46
N SER A 152 -19.04 1.04 -3.97
CA SER A 152 -17.66 1.25 -3.51
C SER A 152 -16.63 1.06 -4.61
N ILE A 153 -15.52 1.78 -4.51
CA ILE A 153 -14.36 1.63 -5.42
C ILE A 153 -13.22 1.02 -4.62
N LYS A 154 -12.65 -0.09 -5.10
CA LYS A 154 -11.35 -0.58 -4.63
C LYS A 154 -10.26 0.03 -5.48
N VAL A 155 -9.23 0.52 -4.81
CA VAL A 155 -8.00 1.05 -5.40
C VAL A 155 -6.86 0.17 -4.94
N GLU A 156 -6.08 -0.35 -5.88
CA GLU A 156 -4.84 -1.08 -5.64
C GLU A 156 -3.68 -0.34 -6.30
N ILE A 157 -2.65 -0.06 -5.50
CA ILE A 157 -1.44 0.62 -5.94
C ILE A 157 -0.24 -0.28 -5.61
N THR A 158 0.65 -0.45 -6.58
CA THR A 158 1.99 -1.00 -6.36
C THR A 158 3.01 0.10 -6.62
N ALA A 159 3.84 0.39 -5.61
CA ALA A 159 4.90 1.37 -5.71
C ALA A 159 6.24 0.82 -5.19
N ALA A 160 7.34 1.31 -5.75
CA ALA A 160 8.69 0.92 -5.41
C ALA A 160 9.61 2.14 -5.32
N TYR A 161 10.60 2.10 -4.43
CA TYR A 161 11.61 3.15 -4.35
C TYR A 161 12.51 3.12 -5.60
N ASN A 162 12.76 4.28 -6.19
CA ASN A 162 13.54 4.42 -7.41
C ASN A 162 15.04 4.42 -7.10
N SER A 163 15.62 3.24 -6.86
CA SER A 163 17.06 3.09 -6.63
C SER A 163 17.62 1.86 -7.33
N THR A 164 18.88 1.98 -7.75
CA THR A 164 19.70 0.85 -8.23
C THR A 164 20.51 0.20 -7.10
N ASP A 165 20.54 0.80 -5.91
CA ASP A 165 21.23 0.27 -4.74
C ASP A 165 20.36 -0.82 -4.06
N PRO A 166 20.83 -2.08 -3.97
CA PRO A 166 20.12 -3.16 -3.27
C PRO A 166 19.81 -2.86 -1.80
N SER A 167 20.59 -1.96 -1.17
CA SER A 167 20.33 -1.54 0.20
C SER A 167 19.08 -0.65 0.31
N ARG A 168 18.59 -0.07 -0.80
CA ARG A 168 17.45 0.86 -0.84
C ARG A 168 16.24 0.31 -1.60
N THR A 169 16.30 -0.92 -2.10
CA THR A 169 15.17 -1.53 -2.80
C THR A 169 14.03 -1.80 -1.81
N TYR A 170 12.87 -1.22 -2.07
CA TYR A 170 11.65 -1.46 -1.33
C TYR A 170 10.44 -1.34 -2.26
N THR A 171 9.54 -2.31 -2.19
CA THR A 171 8.30 -2.37 -2.96
C THR A 171 7.14 -2.62 -2.02
N GLN A 172 6.01 -1.98 -2.27
CA GLN A 172 4.81 -2.13 -1.47
C GLN A 172 3.56 -2.14 -2.34
N ILE A 173 2.62 -3.00 -1.96
CA ILE A 173 1.27 -3.04 -2.52
C ILE A 173 0.32 -2.52 -1.44
N LYS A 174 -0.53 -1.55 -1.79
CA LYS A 174 -1.58 -1.04 -0.91
C LYS A 174 -2.93 -1.14 -1.59
N ARG A 175 -3.89 -1.72 -0.87
CA ARG A 175 -5.29 -1.82 -1.27
C ARG A 175 -6.15 -0.98 -0.33
N SER A 176 -7.12 -0.27 -0.87
CA SER A 176 -8.14 0.43 -0.10
C SER A 176 -9.48 0.38 -0.82
N THR A 177 -10.58 0.32 -0.06
CA THR A 177 -11.92 0.36 -0.59
C THR A 177 -12.62 1.60 -0.06
N PHE A 178 -13.09 2.45 -0.95
CA PHE A 178 -13.78 3.69 -0.62
C PHE A 178 -15.28 3.50 -0.85
N PRO A 179 -16.12 3.58 0.19
CA PRO A 179 -17.55 3.66 -0.01
C PRO A 179 -17.85 4.95 -0.73
N LEU A 180 -18.64 4.87 -1.80
CA LEU A 180 -19.17 6.05 -2.46
C LEU A 180 -20.36 6.54 -1.63
N GLY A 181 -20.54 7.86 -1.58
CA GLY A 181 -21.75 8.44 -1.01
C GLY A 181 -22.99 7.95 -1.75
N ARG A 182 -24.17 8.47 -1.41
CA ARG A 182 -25.39 8.22 -2.19
C ARG A 182 -25.27 8.87 -3.57
N LEU A 183 -24.50 8.24 -4.46
CA LEU A 183 -24.50 8.52 -5.88
C LEU A 183 -25.89 8.08 -6.36
N PHE A 184 -26.69 9.06 -6.77
CA PHE A 184 -28.05 8.94 -7.30
C PHE A 184 -29.15 8.65 -6.25
N SER A 185 -29.89 9.71 -5.92
CA SER A 185 -31.34 9.60 -5.86
C SER A 185 -31.81 9.32 -7.29
N ILE A 186 -32.58 8.24 -7.49
CA ILE A 186 -33.26 7.98 -8.76
C ILE A 186 -34.05 9.25 -9.07
N VAL A 187 -33.63 10.00 -10.10
CA VAL A 187 -34.45 11.07 -10.67
C VAL A 187 -35.72 10.37 -11.12
N ARG A 188 -36.79 10.51 -10.32
CA ARG A 188 -38.13 10.12 -10.76
C ARG A 188 -38.35 10.87 -12.07
N PRO A 189 -38.71 10.20 -13.18
CA PRO A 189 -39.02 10.89 -14.41
C PRO A 189 -40.08 11.96 -14.08
N ALA A 190 -39.75 13.23 -14.33
CA ALA A 190 -40.67 14.34 -14.20
C ALA A 190 -41.73 14.19 -15.32
N GLY A 191 -42.71 13.32 -15.11
CA GLY A 191 -43.58 12.88 -16.19
C GLY A 191 -44.75 11.97 -15.81
N SER A 192 -45.18 11.92 -14.54
CA SER A 192 -46.52 11.41 -14.21
C SER A 192 -47.31 12.47 -13.45
N GLY A 193 -47.76 13.47 -14.21
CA GLY A 193 -48.84 14.33 -13.75
C GLY A 193 -50.11 13.50 -13.47
N PRO A 194 -50.94 13.90 -12.50
CA PRO A 194 -52.24 13.28 -12.29
C PRO A 194 -53.23 13.78 -13.34
N GLY A 195 -53.27 13.12 -14.51
CA GLY A 195 -54.38 13.21 -15.45
C GLY A 195 -54.83 11.79 -15.76
N ALA A 196 -55.93 11.29 -15.19
CA ALA A 196 -57.30 11.56 -15.64
C ALA A 196 -57.45 11.27 -17.14
N GLY A 197 -57.91 10.06 -17.47
CA GLY A 197 -58.22 9.67 -18.85
C GLY A 197 -58.31 8.16 -18.99
N GLY A 198 -59.47 7.59 -18.64
CA GLY A 198 -59.76 6.18 -18.83
C GLY A 198 -59.71 5.77 -20.30
N LEU A 199 -59.27 4.53 -20.53
CA LEU A 199 -59.57 3.76 -21.73
C LEU A 199 -59.84 2.30 -21.32
N PRO A 200 -60.68 1.59 -22.10
CA PRO A 200 -61.45 0.44 -21.64
C PRO A 200 -60.62 -0.84 -21.61
N LEU A 201 -61.01 -1.75 -20.70
CA LEU A 201 -60.58 -3.14 -20.71
C LEU A 201 -61.07 -3.80 -22.01
N PRO A 202 -60.21 -4.54 -22.74
CA PRO A 202 -60.67 -5.52 -23.69
C PRO A 202 -61.05 -6.80 -22.93
N ASP A 203 -62.32 -7.13 -23.08
CA ASP A 203 -62.97 -8.29 -22.53
C ASP A 203 -62.48 -9.55 -23.27
N SER A 204 -62.33 -10.64 -22.51
CA SER A 204 -62.42 -12.03 -22.96
C SER A 204 -61.49 -12.53 -24.08
N GLU A 205 -60.51 -13.35 -23.70
CA GLU A 205 -60.44 -14.72 -24.25
C GLU A 205 -59.71 -15.64 -23.27
N LEU A 206 -60.53 -16.43 -22.57
CA LEU A 206 -60.13 -17.67 -21.91
C LEU A 206 -59.90 -18.68 -23.01
N ASP A 207 -58.69 -19.20 -23.15
CA ASP A 207 -58.51 -20.49 -23.80
C ASP A 207 -57.46 -21.36 -23.10
N GLN A 208 -58.01 -22.41 -22.48
CA GLN A 208 -57.56 -23.80 -22.48
C GLN A 208 -56.21 -24.16 -21.84
N ILE A 209 -56.37 -24.56 -20.57
CA ILE A 209 -55.81 -25.72 -19.87
C ILE A 209 -55.30 -26.84 -20.81
N GLU A 210 -54.04 -27.25 -20.63
CA GLU A 210 -53.63 -28.67 -20.66
C GLU A 210 -52.41 -28.94 -19.75
N PRO A 211 -52.22 -30.19 -19.27
CA PRO A 211 -51.67 -30.47 -17.94
C PRO A 211 -50.28 -31.17 -17.92
N ALA A 212 -49.67 -31.12 -16.73
CA ALA A 212 -48.79 -32.12 -16.11
C ALA A 212 -47.66 -32.75 -16.95
N GLY A 213 -46.46 -32.18 -16.82
CA GLY A 213 -45.18 -32.86 -17.07
C GLY A 213 -44.37 -32.94 -15.77
N ASP A 214 -43.91 -34.15 -15.45
CA ASP A 214 -43.34 -34.61 -14.17
C ASP A 214 -42.13 -33.86 -13.58
N PRO A 215 -41.94 -33.93 -12.25
CA PRO A 215 -40.76 -33.41 -11.56
C PRO A 215 -39.56 -34.35 -11.68
N ILE A 216 -38.54 -33.94 -12.44
CA ILE A 216 -37.24 -34.63 -12.46
C ILE A 216 -36.35 -34.08 -11.34
N ASN A 217 -36.33 -34.84 -10.24
CA ASN A 217 -35.21 -35.19 -9.35
C ASN A 217 -33.85 -34.45 -9.54
N PRO A 218 -33.32 -33.82 -8.47
CA PRO A 218 -31.87 -33.71 -8.30
C PRO A 218 -31.39 -34.35 -6.98
N GLY A 219 -31.24 -35.67 -6.99
CA GLY A 219 -30.35 -36.38 -6.09
C GLY A 219 -28.90 -36.30 -6.59
N ARG A 220 -28.10 -35.39 -6.00
CA ARG A 220 -26.63 -35.41 -6.04
C ARG A 220 -26.11 -34.53 -4.89
N VAL A 221 -25.87 -35.07 -3.69
CA VAL A 221 -24.67 -35.79 -3.22
C VAL A 221 -23.36 -34.97 -3.35
N GLY A 222 -22.80 -34.62 -2.18
CA GLY A 222 -21.44 -34.13 -1.93
C GLY A 222 -21.38 -32.61 -1.70
N GLY A 223 -20.93 -32.04 -0.59
CA GLY A 223 -20.25 -32.47 0.63
C GLY A 223 -19.80 -31.19 1.36
N PRO A 224 -19.44 -31.22 2.65
CA PRO A 224 -19.02 -30.02 3.38
C PRO A 224 -17.58 -29.66 3.01
N ASN A 225 -17.40 -28.64 2.16
CA ASN A 225 -16.09 -28.02 2.02
C ASN A 225 -15.88 -27.06 3.20
N ASN A 226 -15.17 -27.60 4.20
CA ASN A 226 -14.32 -26.84 5.10
C ASN A 226 -13.52 -25.80 4.29
N ILE A 227 -13.85 -24.53 4.42
CA ILE A 227 -12.94 -23.43 4.13
C ILE A 227 -12.38 -23.05 5.49
N GLY A 228 -11.29 -23.72 5.86
CA GLY A 228 -10.39 -23.20 6.87
C GLY A 228 -9.80 -21.92 6.32
N ASP A 229 -10.05 -20.81 7.02
CA ASP A 229 -9.26 -19.59 6.92
C ASP A 229 -7.84 -19.91 7.41
N GLU A 230 -7.01 -20.44 6.52
CA GLU A 230 -5.56 -20.47 6.71
C GLU A 230 -5.01 -19.15 6.19
N VAL A 231 -4.96 -18.16 7.09
CA VAL A 231 -4.17 -16.94 6.89
C VAL A 231 -2.71 -17.35 6.97
N GLU A 232 -2.13 -17.73 5.82
CA GLU A 232 -0.69 -17.90 5.67
C GLU A 232 -0.03 -16.52 5.78
N LEU A 233 0.36 -16.17 7.00
CA LEU A 233 1.32 -15.10 7.27
C LEU A 233 2.66 -15.54 6.69
N ILE A 234 2.94 -15.11 5.46
CA ILE A 234 4.28 -15.18 4.89
C ILE A 234 5.19 -14.34 5.78
N ASP A 235 5.96 -15.00 6.63
CA ASP A 235 7.04 -14.38 7.41
C ASP A 235 8.19 -14.00 6.46
N PRO A 236 8.49 -12.70 6.27
CA PRO A 236 9.57 -12.27 5.39
C PRO A 236 10.98 -12.48 5.98
N GLN A 237 11.15 -13.24 7.07
CA GLN A 237 12.44 -13.44 7.74
C GLN A 237 13.16 -14.77 7.43
N ASN A 238 12.74 -15.57 6.46
CA ASN A 238 13.49 -16.77 6.08
C ASN A 238 14.29 -16.62 4.77
N PRO A 239 15.54 -16.11 4.80
CA PRO A 239 16.45 -16.23 3.67
C PRO A 239 16.97 -17.68 3.59
N ILE A 240 16.78 -18.26 2.41
CA ILE A 240 17.24 -19.57 1.93
C ILE A 240 18.63 -19.94 2.50
N ARG A 241 18.75 -21.18 2.99
CA ARG A 241 20.02 -21.94 3.00
C ARG A 241 20.15 -22.74 1.71
#